data_AF-A0A9W8YEY9-F1
#
_entry.id   AF-A0A9W8YEY9-F1
#
_cell.length_a   1.000
_cell.length_b   1.000
_cell.length_c   1.000
_cell.angle_alpha   90.00
_cell.angle_beta   90.00
_cell.angle_gamma   90.00
#
_symmetry.space_group_name_H-M   'P 1'
#
loop_
_entity.id
_entity.type
_entity.pdbx_description
1 polymer ?
#
loop_
_entity_poly.entity_id
_entity_poly.type
_entity_poly.pdbx_seq_one_letter_code
_entity_poly.pdbx_strand_id
1 'polypeptide(L)'
;MHGKMSFLRLLAAASVLGCALSGPVALNHGSISKRAERVPDDATKYSKVLDWMEEEKIQEEKLVFYTGGKRNDAEAFCDANNDYAFFWDIFDEDFQKDFGDVAMDAEVTAACSKAMALHAEGETRVFGDAVGGDDGYWKDIEKPILLKRKSVTKIWSMKDGTKKPDDHPDGDLKAGSNTAPTRALNILGQYVPGAPTFDWLFLTTDYGNGVGCRTDFLIPFKTVPWAAGGAVTYPGGTWNLNIDGEECEYKNSGGNPGMLWCHGRGIVCINDPEEKNEYECDGGYRRQPVFTCPY
;
A
#
# COMPACT_ATOMS: atom_id res chain seq x y z
N MET A 1 -43.41 -34.65 -42.60
CA MET A 1 -43.20 -33.18 -42.77
C MET A 1 -41.69 -32.97 -42.76
N HIS A 2 -41.04 -32.86 -43.94
CA HIS A 2 -40.70 -31.59 -44.63
C HIS A 2 -39.87 -30.66 -43.74
N GLY A 3 -38.63 -30.25 -44.04
CA GLY A 3 -37.73 -30.39 -45.20
C GLY A 3 -36.26 -30.19 -44.78
N LYS A 4 -35.27 -30.86 -45.39
CA LYS A 4 -34.51 -30.51 -46.63
C LYS A 4 -33.65 -29.25 -46.49
N MET A 5 -32.31 -29.42 -46.43
CA MET A 5 -31.31 -29.32 -47.54
C MET A 5 -31.02 -27.85 -47.93
N SER A 6 -29.79 -27.37 -48.07
CA SER A 6 -28.78 -27.76 -49.08
C SER A 6 -27.48 -26.97 -48.83
N PHE A 7 -26.28 -27.58 -48.84
CA PHE A 7 -25.36 -27.75 -50.00
C PHE A 7 -24.58 -26.48 -50.42
N LEU A 8 -23.24 -26.46 -50.23
CA LEU A 8 -22.19 -26.75 -51.25
C LEU A 8 -21.70 -25.43 -51.92
N ARG A 9 -20.44 -25.09 -52.21
CA ARG A 9 -19.22 -25.76 -52.75
C ARG A 9 -18.00 -24.82 -52.50
N LEU A 10 -16.79 -25.31 -52.18
CA LEU A 10 -15.74 -25.90 -53.05
C LEU A 10 -14.97 -24.85 -53.87
N LEU A 11 -13.66 -24.64 -53.59
CA LEU A 11 -12.56 -25.06 -54.49
C LEU A 11 -11.17 -24.65 -53.97
N ALA A 12 -10.23 -25.53 -54.31
CA ALA A 12 -8.83 -25.59 -53.93
C ALA A 12 -7.90 -24.77 -54.83
N ALA A 13 -6.67 -24.54 -54.38
CA ALA A 13 -5.48 -24.59 -55.22
C ALA A 13 -4.25 -24.93 -54.38
N ALA A 14 -3.38 -25.75 -54.96
CA ALA A 14 -2.26 -26.44 -54.33
C ALA A 14 -0.90 -25.79 -54.64
N SER A 15 0.13 -26.38 -54.01
CA SER A 15 1.54 -26.43 -54.43
C SER A 15 2.42 -25.27 -53.91
N VAL A 16 3.69 -25.42 -53.51
CA VAL A 16 4.79 -26.31 -53.99
C VAL A 16 5.80 -26.58 -52.84
N LEU A 17 6.48 -27.74 -52.91
CA LEU A 17 7.67 -28.17 -52.17
C LEU A 17 8.81 -27.13 -52.05
N GLY A 18 9.51 -27.14 -50.92
CA GLY A 18 10.87 -26.62 -50.79
C GLY A 18 11.62 -27.25 -49.62
N CYS A 19 12.32 -28.36 -49.87
CA CYS A 19 13.34 -28.86 -48.95
C CYS A 19 14.58 -27.97 -49.02
N ALA A 20 15.05 -27.48 -47.87
CA ALA A 20 16.42 -27.01 -47.72
C ALA A 20 16.98 -27.58 -46.41
N LEU A 21 17.81 -28.62 -46.55
CA LEU A 21 18.75 -29.06 -45.53
C LEU A 21 19.82 -27.97 -45.39
N SER A 22 19.95 -27.40 -44.20
CA SER A 22 21.14 -26.64 -43.81
C SER A 22 21.68 -27.24 -42.51
N GLY A 23 22.97 -27.60 -42.54
CA GLY A 23 23.65 -28.40 -41.52
C GLY A 23 23.96 -27.64 -40.22
N PRO A 24 24.66 -28.29 -39.28
CA PRO A 24 25.03 -27.66 -38.02
C PRO A 24 25.99 -26.49 -38.26
N VAL A 25 25.56 -25.29 -37.86
CA VAL A 25 26.44 -24.12 -37.81
C VAL A 25 27.39 -24.28 -36.63
N ALA A 26 28.68 -24.16 -36.93
CA ALA A 26 29.76 -24.19 -35.95
C ALA A 26 29.59 -23.10 -34.88
N LEU A 27 29.77 -23.48 -33.62
CA LEU A 27 29.91 -22.56 -32.49
C LEU A 27 31.17 -21.71 -32.71
N ASN A 28 30.97 -20.43 -33.00
CA ASN A 28 32.03 -19.44 -33.06
C ASN A 28 32.20 -18.83 -31.66
N HIS A 29 33.33 -19.11 -31.01
CA HIS A 29 33.78 -18.38 -29.83
C HIS A 29 34.23 -16.97 -30.25
N GLY A 30 33.28 -16.05 -30.29
CA GLY A 30 33.49 -14.63 -30.55
C GLY A 30 33.46 -13.80 -29.28
N SER A 31 34.60 -13.15 -29.01
CA SER A 31 34.85 -12.10 -28.02
C SER A 31 33.69 -11.13 -27.79
N ILE A 32 33.47 -10.80 -26.51
CA ILE A 32 32.61 -9.72 -26.00
C ILE A 32 32.97 -8.40 -26.70
N SER A 33 32.12 -7.92 -27.61
CA SER A 33 32.00 -6.49 -27.92
C SER A 33 30.74 -6.21 -28.74
N LYS A 34 29.70 -5.72 -28.06
CA LYS A 34 28.84 -4.58 -28.45
C LYS A 34 27.71 -4.50 -27.43
N ARG A 35 27.87 -3.64 -26.42
CA ARG A 35 26.74 -3.07 -25.67
C ARG A 35 25.83 -2.41 -26.71
N ALA A 36 24.60 -2.91 -26.82
CA ALA A 36 23.61 -2.32 -27.71
C ALA A 36 23.16 -0.97 -27.15
N GLU A 37 23.11 0.06 -28.00
CA GLU A 37 22.70 1.45 -27.69
C GLU A 37 21.18 1.60 -27.43
N ARG A 38 20.52 0.57 -26.93
CA ARG A 38 19.09 0.60 -26.58
C ARG A 38 18.77 -0.52 -25.59
N VAL A 39 19.16 -0.33 -24.35
CA VAL A 39 18.63 -1.08 -23.20
C VAL A 39 18.06 -0.03 -22.23
N PRO A 40 16.90 -0.23 -21.61
CA PRO A 40 16.51 0.56 -20.44
C PRO A 40 17.56 0.29 -19.34
N ASP A 41 18.56 1.15 -19.30
CA ASP A 41 19.92 0.85 -18.84
C ASP A 41 20.10 0.74 -17.31
N ASP A 42 19.05 0.45 -16.53
CA ASP A 42 19.27 0.37 -15.08
C ASP A 42 18.23 -0.43 -14.29
N ALA A 43 18.32 -1.75 -14.33
CA ALA A 43 17.59 -2.61 -13.40
C ALA A 43 17.98 -2.35 -11.92
N THR A 44 19.05 -1.59 -11.63
CA THR A 44 19.37 -1.13 -10.27
C THR A 44 18.47 0.03 -9.79
N LYS A 45 17.71 0.65 -10.70
CA LYS A 45 16.71 1.67 -10.35
C LYS A 45 15.34 1.02 -10.15
N TYR A 46 14.91 0.89 -8.90
CA TYR A 46 13.60 0.32 -8.57
C TYR A 46 12.42 0.96 -9.32
N SER A 47 12.48 2.26 -9.65
CA SER A 47 11.42 2.93 -10.41
C SER A 47 11.28 2.38 -11.83
N LYS A 48 12.38 1.93 -12.44
CA LYS A 48 12.35 1.32 -13.78
C LYS A 48 11.82 -0.10 -13.75
N VAL A 49 12.13 -0.85 -12.70
CA VAL A 49 11.52 -2.15 -12.48
C VAL A 49 10.01 -1.99 -12.22
N LEU A 50 9.61 -0.98 -11.44
CA LEU A 50 8.19 -0.70 -11.19
C LEU A 50 7.44 -0.30 -12.47
N ASP A 51 7.98 0.64 -13.28
CA ASP A 51 7.42 1.02 -14.59
C ASP A 51 7.19 -0.24 -15.46
N TRP A 52 8.17 -1.15 -15.51
CA TRP A 52 8.08 -2.41 -16.26
C TRP A 52 7.01 -3.36 -15.70
N MET A 53 6.90 -3.49 -14.37
CA MET A 53 5.87 -4.32 -13.73
C MET A 53 4.45 -3.83 -14.07
N GLU A 54 4.25 -2.51 -14.13
CA GLU A 54 2.98 -1.90 -14.56
C GLU A 54 2.70 -2.18 -16.05
N GLU A 55 3.71 -2.05 -16.92
CA GLU A 55 3.61 -2.30 -18.36
C GLU A 55 3.25 -3.76 -18.68
N GLU A 56 3.91 -4.72 -18.01
CA GLU A 56 3.65 -6.16 -18.12
C GLU A 56 2.40 -6.61 -17.35
N LYS A 57 1.74 -5.69 -16.62
CA LYS A 57 0.52 -5.94 -15.84
C LYS A 57 0.72 -7.07 -14.84
N ILE A 58 1.86 -7.07 -14.17
CA ILE A 58 2.15 -8.00 -13.08
C ILE A 58 1.06 -7.84 -12.01
N GLN A 59 0.50 -8.96 -11.56
CA GLN A 59 -0.61 -8.96 -10.61
C GLN A 59 -0.18 -8.37 -9.25
N GLU A 60 -0.86 -7.32 -8.82
CA GLU A 60 -0.52 -6.57 -7.60
C GLU A 60 -1.03 -7.26 -6.33
N GLU A 61 -2.15 -7.98 -6.41
CA GLU A 61 -2.96 -8.36 -5.24
C GLU A 61 -2.52 -9.64 -4.52
N LYS A 62 -1.60 -10.43 -5.10
CA LYS A 62 -1.28 -11.80 -4.66
C LYS A 62 0.22 -12.08 -4.70
N LEU A 63 0.99 -11.16 -4.14
CA LEU A 63 2.44 -11.27 -4.08
C LEU A 63 2.92 -12.03 -2.84
N VAL A 64 3.97 -12.84 -3.02
CA VAL A 64 4.57 -13.67 -1.98
C VAL A 64 6.03 -13.28 -1.75
N PHE A 65 6.36 -12.96 -0.51
CA PHE A 65 7.70 -12.63 -0.02
C PHE A 65 8.25 -13.77 0.84
N TYR A 66 9.57 -13.79 1.07
CA TYR A 66 10.20 -14.77 1.94
C TYR A 66 11.47 -14.24 2.61
N THR A 67 11.87 -14.86 3.72
CA THR A 67 13.05 -14.51 4.54
C THR A 67 13.58 -15.73 5.29
N GLY A 68 14.77 -15.68 5.89
CA GLY A 68 15.28 -16.76 6.75
C GLY A 68 15.44 -18.11 6.03
N GLY A 69 15.83 -18.08 4.74
CA GLY A 69 16.02 -19.29 3.93
C GLY A 69 14.72 -19.98 3.50
N LYS A 70 13.57 -19.33 3.63
CA LYS A 70 12.24 -19.88 3.32
C LYS A 70 11.80 -19.78 1.86
N ARG A 71 12.74 -19.58 0.94
CA ARG A 71 12.48 -19.53 -0.50
C ARG A 71 11.66 -20.72 -0.99
N ASN A 72 12.09 -21.93 -0.67
CA ASN A 72 11.44 -23.16 -1.14
C ASN A 72 10.01 -23.32 -0.60
N ASP A 73 9.72 -22.77 0.60
CA ASP A 73 8.38 -22.82 1.17
C ASP A 73 7.45 -21.83 0.43
N ALA A 74 7.94 -20.65 0.05
CA ALA A 74 7.20 -19.70 -0.79
C ALA A 74 6.96 -20.23 -2.21
N GLU A 75 7.98 -20.82 -2.82
CA GLU A 75 7.89 -21.45 -4.16
C GLU A 75 6.86 -22.58 -4.16
N ALA A 76 6.94 -23.52 -3.22
CA ALA A 76 5.97 -24.60 -3.09
C ALA A 76 4.53 -24.11 -2.84
N PHE A 77 4.39 -22.94 -2.21
CA PHE A 77 3.08 -22.31 -2.03
C PHE A 77 2.54 -21.74 -3.35
N CYS A 78 3.35 -21.00 -4.13
CA CYS A 78 2.93 -20.50 -5.44
C CYS A 78 2.62 -21.64 -6.42
N ASP A 79 3.41 -22.73 -6.40
CA ASP A 79 3.14 -23.94 -7.19
C ASP A 79 1.76 -24.54 -6.90
N ALA A 80 1.33 -24.48 -5.63
CA ALA A 80 0.04 -24.98 -5.19
C ALA A 80 -1.11 -23.97 -5.38
N ASN A 81 -0.80 -22.68 -5.56
CA ASN A 81 -1.73 -21.57 -5.66
C ASN A 81 -1.34 -20.68 -6.83
N ASN A 82 -1.75 -21.08 -8.03
CA ASN A 82 -1.36 -20.49 -9.31
C ASN A 82 -1.82 -19.03 -9.53
N ASP A 83 -2.59 -18.49 -8.60
CA ASP A 83 -3.00 -17.09 -8.55
C ASP A 83 -2.04 -16.22 -7.73
N TYR A 84 -0.99 -16.80 -7.15
CA TYR A 84 0.08 -16.08 -6.48
C TYR A 84 1.36 -16.07 -7.31
N ALA A 85 2.16 -15.01 -7.12
CA ALA A 85 3.49 -14.89 -7.69
C ALA A 85 4.51 -14.55 -6.59
N PHE A 86 5.65 -15.22 -6.59
CA PHE A 86 6.81 -14.81 -5.78
C PHE A 86 7.89 -14.18 -6.66
N PHE A 87 8.97 -13.71 -6.02
CA PHE A 87 10.05 -12.98 -6.67
C PHE A 87 10.53 -13.59 -8.00
N TRP A 88 10.75 -14.90 -8.06
CA TRP A 88 11.31 -15.56 -9.24
C TRP A 88 10.28 -15.90 -10.33
N ASP A 89 8.98 -15.82 -10.03
CA ASP A 89 7.92 -15.88 -11.07
C ASP A 89 7.85 -14.58 -11.87
N ILE A 90 8.26 -13.47 -11.25
CA ILE A 90 8.19 -12.12 -11.82
C ILE A 90 9.52 -11.75 -12.48
N PHE A 91 10.64 -12.01 -11.80
CA PHE A 91 11.98 -11.62 -12.23
C PHE A 91 12.74 -12.83 -12.78
N ASP A 92 12.15 -13.47 -13.78
CA ASP A 92 12.64 -14.69 -14.43
C ASP A 92 13.70 -14.41 -15.50
N GLU A 93 13.93 -15.37 -16.41
CA GLU A 93 14.86 -15.18 -17.53
C GLU A 93 14.37 -14.15 -18.55
N ASP A 94 13.06 -13.95 -18.70
CA ASP A 94 12.50 -12.99 -19.65
C ASP A 94 12.66 -11.57 -19.11
N PHE A 95 12.48 -11.35 -17.80
CA PHE A 95 12.89 -10.10 -17.15
C PHE A 95 14.37 -9.79 -17.43
N GLN A 96 15.27 -10.76 -17.26
CA GLN A 96 16.70 -10.52 -17.49
C GLN A 96 16.98 -10.11 -18.94
N LYS A 97 16.31 -10.75 -19.92
CA LYS A 97 16.43 -10.40 -21.35
C LYS A 97 15.92 -8.98 -21.64
N ASP A 98 14.80 -8.60 -21.05
CA ASP A 98 14.20 -7.27 -21.22
C ASP A 98 15.11 -6.14 -20.69
N PHE A 99 15.92 -6.46 -19.68
CA PHE A 99 16.96 -5.58 -19.14
C PHE A 99 18.36 -5.86 -19.72
N GLY A 100 18.46 -6.46 -20.90
CA GLY A 100 19.70 -6.61 -21.65
C GLY A 100 20.63 -7.71 -21.10
N ASP A 101 20.04 -8.85 -20.74
CA ASP A 101 20.71 -9.99 -20.10
C ASP A 101 21.39 -9.60 -18.78
N VAL A 102 20.73 -8.74 -17.99
CA VAL A 102 21.26 -8.29 -16.70
C VAL A 102 21.34 -9.46 -15.72
N ALA A 103 22.48 -9.61 -15.06
CA ALA A 103 22.62 -10.59 -13.99
C ALA A 103 21.91 -10.11 -12.72
N MET A 104 21.23 -11.01 -12.02
CA MET A 104 20.61 -10.74 -10.72
C MET A 104 21.68 -10.65 -9.62
N ASP A 105 22.37 -9.51 -9.56
CA ASP A 105 23.30 -9.18 -8.48
C ASP A 105 22.57 -8.55 -7.28
N ALA A 106 23.33 -8.13 -6.26
CA ALA A 106 22.76 -7.57 -5.04
C ALA A 106 22.01 -6.24 -5.27
N GLU A 107 22.50 -5.38 -6.15
CA GLU A 107 21.87 -4.07 -6.41
C GLU A 107 20.58 -4.24 -7.22
N VAL A 108 20.61 -5.07 -8.26
CA VAL A 108 19.43 -5.41 -9.06
C VAL A 108 18.39 -6.12 -8.18
N THR A 109 18.81 -7.11 -7.38
CA THR A 109 17.88 -7.82 -6.48
C THR A 109 17.23 -6.88 -5.46
N ALA A 110 17.99 -5.93 -4.90
CA ALA A 110 17.44 -4.91 -3.99
C ALA A 110 16.42 -4.00 -4.68
N ALA A 111 16.69 -3.59 -5.92
CA ALA A 111 15.78 -2.77 -6.71
C ALA A 111 14.48 -3.51 -7.04
N CYS A 112 14.57 -4.77 -7.47
CA CYS A 112 13.42 -5.62 -7.74
C CYS A 112 12.59 -5.88 -6.47
N SER A 113 13.24 -6.17 -5.35
CA SER A 113 12.57 -6.37 -4.04
C SER A 113 11.78 -5.12 -3.64
N LYS A 114 12.39 -3.94 -3.82
CA LYS A 114 11.74 -2.65 -3.55
C LYS A 114 10.56 -2.38 -4.48
N ALA A 115 10.70 -2.65 -5.77
CA ALA A 115 9.63 -2.50 -6.74
C ALA A 115 8.46 -3.42 -6.42
N MET A 116 8.72 -4.71 -6.17
CA MET A 116 7.72 -5.69 -5.78
C MET A 116 6.96 -5.28 -4.51
N ALA A 117 7.64 -4.79 -3.47
CA ALA A 117 7.00 -4.29 -2.25
C ALA A 117 6.16 -3.01 -2.48
N LEU A 118 6.57 -2.15 -3.40
CA LEU A 118 5.82 -0.96 -3.81
C LEU A 118 4.66 -1.28 -4.75
N HIS A 119 4.71 -2.41 -5.45
CA HIS A 119 3.65 -2.92 -6.33
C HIS A 119 2.60 -3.71 -5.57
N ALA A 120 2.98 -4.34 -4.45
CA ALA A 120 2.10 -5.20 -3.65
C ALA A 120 0.84 -4.48 -3.13
N GLU A 121 -0.31 -5.04 -3.45
CA GLU A 121 -1.65 -4.66 -2.98
C GLU A 121 -2.39 -5.89 -2.43
N GLY A 122 -3.58 -5.68 -1.90
CA GLY A 122 -4.49 -6.74 -1.48
C GLY A 122 -3.91 -7.71 -0.46
N GLU A 123 -3.80 -8.97 -0.86
CA GLU A 123 -3.44 -10.13 -0.05
C GLU A 123 -1.96 -10.49 -0.29
N THR A 124 -1.08 -10.03 0.59
CA THR A 124 0.36 -10.27 0.50
C THR A 124 0.81 -11.34 1.49
N ARG A 125 1.61 -12.33 1.07
CA ARG A 125 2.08 -13.39 1.98
C ARG A 125 3.57 -13.31 2.25
N VAL A 126 4.01 -13.75 3.44
CA VAL A 126 5.43 -13.77 3.80
C VAL A 126 5.79 -15.10 4.45
N PHE A 127 6.77 -15.79 3.89
CA PHE A 127 7.32 -17.02 4.47
C PHE A 127 8.60 -16.70 5.24
N GLY A 128 8.58 -16.84 6.56
CA GLY A 128 9.72 -16.59 7.43
C GLY A 128 9.93 -17.71 8.46
N ASP A 129 11.07 -17.69 9.14
CA ASP A 129 11.35 -18.62 10.24
C ASP A 129 10.58 -18.25 11.53
N ALA A 130 10.81 -18.98 12.62
CA ALA A 130 10.09 -18.79 13.90
C ALA A 130 10.25 -17.38 14.52
N VAL A 131 11.30 -16.64 14.14
CA VAL A 131 11.47 -15.24 14.58
C VAL A 131 10.89 -14.24 13.58
N GLY A 132 10.35 -14.72 12.46
CA GLY A 132 9.77 -13.92 11.38
C GLY A 132 10.83 -13.38 10.43
N GLY A 133 12.01 -14.01 10.42
CA GLY A 133 13.18 -13.67 9.62
C GLY A 133 13.40 -12.16 9.55
N ASP A 134 14.05 -11.57 10.54
CA ASP A 134 14.48 -10.18 10.43
C ASP A 134 15.88 -10.12 9.77
N ASP A 135 15.97 -10.66 8.55
CA ASP A 135 17.18 -10.66 7.71
C ASP A 135 16.90 -10.28 6.24
N GLY A 136 17.99 -10.08 5.49
CA GLY A 136 17.98 -9.87 4.05
C GLY A 136 17.19 -8.66 3.56
N TYR A 137 16.76 -8.72 2.30
CA TYR A 137 15.95 -7.67 1.67
C TYR A 137 14.59 -7.52 2.33
N TRP A 138 14.04 -8.60 2.87
CA TRP A 138 12.79 -8.54 3.63
C TRP A 138 12.87 -7.54 4.77
N LYS A 139 13.88 -7.66 5.65
CA LYS A 139 14.06 -6.76 6.78
C LYS A 139 14.36 -5.33 6.36
N ASP A 140 15.30 -5.17 5.42
CA ASP A 140 15.89 -3.87 5.13
C ASP A 140 15.08 -3.05 4.12
N ILE A 141 14.25 -3.71 3.29
CA ILE A 141 13.55 -3.09 2.16
C ILE A 141 12.05 -3.37 2.20
N GLU A 142 11.65 -4.64 2.12
CA GLU A 142 10.26 -5.01 1.80
C GLU A 142 9.32 -4.76 2.99
N LYS A 143 9.68 -5.26 4.19
CA LYS A 143 8.89 -5.14 5.41
C LYS A 143 8.59 -3.68 5.77
N PRO A 144 9.57 -2.74 5.80
CA PRO A 144 9.27 -1.34 6.08
C PRO A 144 8.33 -0.67 5.07
N ILE A 145 8.30 -1.14 3.81
CA ILE A 145 7.42 -0.61 2.76
C ILE A 145 6.01 -1.19 2.93
N LEU A 146 5.89 -2.51 3.03
CA LEU A 146 4.61 -3.21 3.15
C LEU A 146 3.86 -2.79 4.41
N LEU A 147 4.55 -2.62 5.54
CA LEU A 147 3.95 -2.13 6.79
C LEU A 147 3.42 -0.68 6.70
N LYS A 148 3.80 0.08 5.67
CA LYS A 148 3.31 1.44 5.42
C LYS A 148 2.22 1.50 4.35
N ARG A 149 2.04 0.44 3.55
CA ARG A 149 1.04 0.42 2.47
C ARG A 149 -0.34 0.06 3.02
N LYS A 150 -1.31 0.94 2.78
CA LYS A 150 -2.73 0.72 3.14
C LYS A 150 -3.41 -0.33 2.25
N SER A 151 -2.90 -0.53 1.03
CA SER A 151 -3.42 -1.51 0.08
C SER A 151 -3.11 -2.94 0.50
N VAL A 152 -2.06 -3.16 1.29
CA VAL A 152 -1.71 -4.48 1.84
C VAL A 152 -2.58 -4.75 3.07
N THR A 153 -3.60 -5.58 2.89
CA THR A 153 -4.64 -5.83 3.90
C THR A 153 -4.31 -6.98 4.85
N LYS A 154 -3.45 -7.90 4.42
CA LYS A 154 -3.07 -9.10 5.17
C LYS A 154 -1.61 -9.41 4.88
N ILE A 155 -0.88 -9.80 5.93
CA ILE A 155 0.49 -10.32 5.86
C ILE A 155 0.53 -11.55 6.75
N TRP A 156 0.87 -12.70 6.20
CA TRP A 156 1.05 -13.94 6.95
C TRP A 156 2.51 -14.11 7.31
N SER A 157 2.78 -14.67 8.48
CA SER A 157 4.10 -15.04 8.94
C SER A 157 3.97 -16.41 9.56
N MET A 158 4.46 -17.43 8.86
CA MET A 158 4.32 -18.85 9.21
C MET A 158 5.17 -19.26 10.43
N LYS A 159 5.25 -18.39 11.45
CA LYS A 159 6.07 -18.51 12.68
C LYS A 159 5.76 -19.75 13.51
N ASP A 160 4.54 -20.28 13.43
CA ASP A 160 4.07 -21.42 14.21
C ASP A 160 4.25 -22.77 13.50
N GLY A 161 4.85 -22.78 12.31
CA GLY A 161 5.02 -24.00 11.53
C GLY A 161 3.73 -24.49 10.87
N THR A 162 2.67 -23.68 10.88
CA THR A 162 1.50 -23.93 10.02
C THR A 162 1.97 -23.93 8.56
N LYS A 163 1.43 -24.87 7.78
CA LYS A 163 1.66 -24.98 6.33
C LYS A 163 0.40 -24.65 5.54
N LYS A 164 -0.70 -24.36 6.24
CA LYS A 164 -2.00 -24.11 5.64
C LYS A 164 -2.31 -22.60 5.72
N PRO A 165 -2.36 -21.92 4.57
CA PRO A 165 -2.81 -20.54 4.42
C PRO A 165 -4.08 -20.17 5.19
N ASP A 166 -4.99 -21.13 5.30
CA ASP A 166 -6.31 -20.98 5.92
C ASP A 166 -6.29 -21.06 7.45
N ASP A 167 -5.17 -21.49 8.06
CA ASP A 167 -5.06 -21.57 9.52
C ASP A 167 -4.98 -20.16 10.16
N HIS A 168 -4.69 -19.14 9.36
CA HIS A 168 -4.61 -17.73 9.78
C HIS A 168 -5.40 -16.82 8.82
N PRO A 169 -6.73 -16.93 8.71
CA PRO A 169 -7.51 -16.27 7.65
C PRO A 169 -7.39 -14.72 7.61
N ASP A 170 -6.88 -14.12 8.69
CA ASP A 170 -6.70 -12.68 8.87
C ASP A 170 -5.24 -12.18 8.78
N GLY A 171 -4.26 -13.07 8.57
CA GLY A 171 -2.83 -12.77 8.58
C GLY A 171 -2.20 -12.57 9.97
N ASP A 172 -0.91 -12.86 10.09
CA ASP A 172 -0.13 -12.82 11.35
C ASP A 172 0.58 -11.47 11.63
N LEU A 173 0.79 -10.68 10.58
CA LEU A 173 1.53 -9.42 10.60
C LEU A 173 0.64 -8.29 10.08
N LYS A 174 -0.44 -7.94 10.80
CA LYS A 174 -1.15 -6.70 10.43
C LYS A 174 -0.20 -5.51 10.55
N ALA A 175 -0.08 -4.75 9.47
CA ALA A 175 0.48 -3.41 9.44
C ALA A 175 -0.31 -2.52 10.41
N GLY A 176 0.06 -2.54 11.69
CA GLY A 176 -0.71 -1.97 12.79
C GLY A 176 -1.88 -2.86 13.20
N SER A 177 -1.97 -3.19 14.49
CA SER A 177 -3.05 -3.99 15.05
C SER A 177 -4.45 -3.51 14.60
N ASN A 178 -5.28 -4.43 14.11
CA ASN A 178 -6.74 -4.28 14.10
C ASN A 178 -7.32 -4.35 15.53
N THR A 179 -6.66 -3.77 16.52
CA THR A 179 -7.41 -3.29 17.67
C THR A 179 -8.22 -2.12 17.14
N ALA A 180 -9.55 -2.27 17.15
CA ALA A 180 -10.42 -1.13 16.93
C ALA A 180 -9.86 0.06 17.73
N PRO A 181 -9.77 1.25 17.13
CA PRO A 181 -9.23 2.42 17.81
C PRO A 181 -9.93 2.54 19.15
N THR A 182 -9.14 2.61 20.21
CA THR A 182 -9.68 2.75 21.57
C THR A 182 -9.81 4.21 21.92
N ARG A 183 -9.07 5.08 21.22
CA ARG A 183 -9.05 6.51 21.44
C ARG A 183 -9.17 7.29 20.14
N ALA A 184 -9.47 8.57 20.27
CA ALA A 184 -9.55 9.49 19.16
C ALA A 184 -9.08 10.88 19.55
N LEU A 185 -8.39 11.53 18.62
CA LEU A 185 -8.24 12.98 18.61
C LEU A 185 -9.49 13.58 18.00
N ASN A 186 -10.15 14.47 18.73
CA ASN A 186 -11.32 15.23 18.28
C ASN A 186 -10.91 16.67 18.04
N ILE A 187 -11.32 17.20 16.89
CA ILE A 187 -11.11 18.58 16.47
C ILE A 187 -12.47 19.27 16.46
N LEU A 188 -12.58 20.35 17.24
CA LEU A 188 -13.84 21.06 17.44
C LEU A 188 -13.73 22.54 17.16
N GLY A 189 -14.79 23.11 16.62
CA GLY A 189 -15.02 24.55 16.64
C GLY A 189 -15.79 24.95 17.90
N GLN A 190 -15.30 25.94 18.65
CA GLN A 190 -16.01 26.56 19.76
C GLN A 190 -16.35 28.01 19.42
N TYR A 191 -17.58 28.44 19.67
CA TYR A 191 -17.99 29.81 19.37
C TYR A 191 -19.07 30.31 20.33
N VAL A 192 -19.27 31.63 20.36
CA VAL A 192 -20.45 32.25 20.99
C VAL A 192 -21.39 32.67 19.86
N PRO A 193 -22.70 32.33 19.91
CA PRO A 193 -23.64 32.73 18.87
C PRO A 193 -23.58 34.24 18.58
N GLY A 194 -23.40 34.59 17.30
CA GLY A 194 -23.25 35.98 16.85
C GLY A 194 -21.84 36.59 16.96
N ALA A 195 -20.87 35.86 17.53
CA ALA A 195 -19.48 36.30 17.53
C ALA A 195 -18.86 36.24 16.13
N PRO A 196 -17.95 37.18 15.78
CA PRO A 196 -17.30 37.22 14.47
C PRO A 196 -16.19 36.16 14.30
N THR A 197 -15.89 35.41 15.36
CA THR A 197 -14.79 34.45 15.42
C THR A 197 -15.23 33.17 16.10
N PHE A 198 -14.43 32.11 15.91
CA PHE A 198 -14.53 30.86 16.64
C PHE A 198 -13.12 30.31 16.94
N ASP A 199 -13.04 29.37 17.87
CA ASP A 199 -11.80 28.78 18.36
C ASP A 199 -11.68 27.33 17.91
N TRP A 200 -10.50 26.93 17.44
CA TRP A 200 -10.16 25.53 17.19
C TRP A 200 -9.64 24.87 18.47
N LEU A 201 -10.25 23.75 18.84
CA LEU A 201 -9.93 22.94 20.02
C LEU A 201 -9.48 21.54 19.60
N PHE A 202 -8.53 20.99 20.35
CA PHE A 202 -7.99 19.65 20.16
C PHE A 202 -8.08 18.89 21.49
N LEU A 203 -8.86 17.81 21.53
CA LEU A 203 -9.03 16.98 22.73
C LEU A 203 -8.90 15.51 22.37
N THR A 204 -8.52 14.69 23.35
CA THR A 204 -8.59 13.24 23.22
C THR A 204 -9.78 12.67 23.97
N THR A 205 -10.34 11.59 23.44
CA THR A 205 -11.44 10.85 24.08
C THR A 205 -11.33 9.37 23.74
N ASP A 206 -12.11 8.55 24.44
CA ASP A 206 -12.32 7.16 24.05
C ASP A 206 -13.11 7.12 22.74
N TYR A 207 -12.67 6.30 21.77
CA TYR A 207 -13.29 6.26 20.46
C TYR A 207 -14.79 5.92 20.54
N GLY A 208 -15.61 6.67 19.81
CA GLY A 208 -17.08 6.55 19.84
C GLY A 208 -17.74 7.35 20.96
N ASN A 209 -17.00 8.07 21.81
CA ASN A 209 -17.56 8.92 22.85
C ASN A 209 -17.41 10.40 22.51
N GLY A 210 -18.50 11.16 22.62
CA GLY A 210 -18.49 12.62 22.45
C GLY A 210 -17.65 13.32 23.52
N VAL A 211 -17.00 14.43 23.15
CA VAL A 211 -16.13 15.18 24.08
C VAL A 211 -16.89 16.12 25.02
N GLY A 212 -18.14 16.47 24.71
CA GLY A 212 -18.96 17.40 25.49
C GLY A 212 -18.28 18.76 25.76
N CYS A 213 -18.44 19.25 26.99
CA CYS A 213 -17.94 20.57 27.44
C CYS A 213 -16.58 20.54 28.16
N ARG A 214 -15.78 19.48 27.95
CA ARG A 214 -14.43 19.31 28.53
C ARG A 214 -13.46 20.46 28.25
N THR A 215 -12.56 20.78 29.16
CA THR A 215 -11.63 21.93 29.03
C THR A 215 -10.15 21.53 29.08
N ASP A 216 -9.85 20.24 29.06
CA ASP A 216 -8.51 19.66 29.07
C ASP A 216 -7.95 19.56 27.63
N PHE A 217 -7.77 20.72 27.01
CA PHE A 217 -7.25 20.83 25.64
C PHE A 217 -5.78 20.42 25.55
N LEU A 218 -5.40 19.76 24.45
CA LEU A 218 -4.02 19.36 24.19
C LEU A 218 -3.08 20.55 23.96
N ILE A 219 -3.63 21.66 23.46
CA ILE A 219 -2.93 22.91 23.20
C ILE A 219 -3.83 24.11 23.50
N PRO A 220 -3.25 25.30 23.70
CA PRO A 220 -4.03 26.54 23.68
C PRO A 220 -4.83 26.64 22.37
N PHE A 221 -6.08 27.05 22.49
CA PHE A 221 -6.97 27.20 21.34
C PHE A 221 -6.49 28.31 20.40
N LYS A 222 -6.90 28.23 19.14
CA LYS A 222 -6.60 29.25 18.13
C LYS A 222 -7.89 29.87 17.62
N THR A 223 -8.04 31.17 17.87
CA THR A 223 -9.15 31.97 17.37
C THR A 223 -8.96 32.31 15.90
N VAL A 224 -9.99 32.09 15.09
CA VAL A 224 -10.03 32.41 13.67
C VAL A 224 -11.36 33.10 13.32
N PRO A 225 -11.39 33.96 12.29
CA PRO A 225 -12.64 34.53 11.79
C PRO A 225 -13.49 33.46 11.09
N TRP A 226 -14.81 33.68 11.06
CA TRP A 226 -15.70 32.90 10.18
C TRP A 226 -15.36 33.12 8.71
N ALA A 227 -15.63 32.12 7.86
CA ALA A 227 -15.58 32.32 6.42
C ALA A 227 -16.71 33.26 5.96
N ALA A 228 -16.54 33.88 4.79
CA ALA A 228 -17.61 34.64 4.16
C ALA A 228 -18.87 33.76 4.02
N GLY A 229 -20.02 34.25 4.51
CA GLY A 229 -21.27 33.48 4.55
C GLY A 229 -21.47 32.62 5.80
N GLY A 230 -20.59 32.71 6.81
CA GLY A 230 -20.77 32.02 8.10
C GLY A 230 -20.35 30.55 8.10
N ALA A 231 -19.64 30.08 7.07
CA ALA A 231 -19.13 28.71 7.04
C ALA A 231 -17.90 28.54 7.96
N VAL A 232 -17.76 27.33 8.52
CA VAL A 232 -16.59 26.93 9.32
C VAL A 232 -15.36 26.89 8.41
N THR A 233 -14.28 27.58 8.80
CA THR A 233 -12.99 27.48 8.10
C THR A 233 -12.15 26.39 8.73
N TYR A 234 -11.98 25.24 8.08
CA TYR A 234 -11.21 24.10 8.60
C TYR A 234 -9.83 24.51 9.14
N PRO A 235 -9.28 23.79 10.14
CA PRO A 235 -8.06 24.18 10.84
C PRO A 235 -6.81 23.90 10.00
N GLY A 236 -6.65 24.64 8.90
CA GLY A 236 -5.49 24.53 8.03
C GLY A 236 -4.17 24.82 8.76
N GLY A 237 -3.13 24.08 8.38
CA GLY A 237 -1.77 24.17 8.94
C GLY A 237 -1.31 22.88 9.61
N THR A 238 -0.20 23.01 10.35
CA THR A 238 0.39 21.97 11.19
C THR A 238 0.25 22.37 12.65
N TRP A 239 -0.21 21.43 13.48
CA TRP A 239 -0.50 21.63 14.89
C TRP A 239 0.25 20.59 15.70
N ASN A 240 1.18 21.04 16.55
CA ASN A 240 1.96 20.16 17.41
C ASN A 240 1.14 19.83 18.65
N LEU A 241 0.93 18.54 18.91
CA LEU A 241 0.09 18.00 19.97
C LEU A 241 0.94 17.09 20.85
N ASN A 242 0.68 17.11 22.17
CA ASN A 242 1.21 16.09 23.08
C ASN A 242 0.05 15.15 23.44
N ILE A 243 0.04 13.95 22.86
CA ILE A 243 -1.01 12.96 23.07
C ILE A 243 -0.43 11.82 23.91
N ASP A 244 -0.97 11.61 25.11
CA ASP A 244 -0.57 10.53 26.00
C ASP A 244 0.95 10.51 26.33
N GLY A 245 1.58 11.70 26.32
CA GLY A 245 3.02 11.87 26.57
C GLY A 245 3.88 11.86 25.31
N GLU A 246 3.28 11.71 24.13
CA GLU A 246 3.97 11.54 22.86
C GLU A 246 3.82 12.77 21.95
N GLU A 247 4.89 13.10 21.21
CA GLU A 247 4.85 14.18 20.22
C GLU A 247 4.13 13.73 18.96
N CYS A 248 3.02 14.41 18.67
CA CYS A 248 2.21 14.19 17.47
C CYS A 248 2.00 15.50 16.70
N GLU A 249 1.67 15.39 15.42
CA GLU A 249 1.33 16.52 14.56
C GLU A 249 0.00 16.29 13.84
N TYR A 250 -0.98 17.17 14.03
CA TYR A 250 -2.14 17.22 13.16
C TYR A 250 -1.87 18.15 11.97
N LYS A 251 -2.08 17.64 10.75
CA LYS A 251 -1.82 18.38 9.50
C LYS A 251 -3.09 18.44 8.66
N ASN A 252 -3.47 19.63 8.23
CA ASN A 252 -4.66 19.85 7.42
C ASN A 252 -4.40 20.95 6.36
N SER A 253 -4.88 20.75 5.13
CA SER A 253 -4.70 21.73 4.03
C SER A 253 -5.73 22.86 4.02
N GLY A 254 -6.73 22.82 4.91
CA GLY A 254 -7.91 23.69 4.93
C GLY A 254 -9.07 23.21 4.07
N GLY A 255 -8.89 22.13 3.28
CA GLY A 255 -9.92 21.59 2.38
C GLY A 255 -10.24 20.11 2.59
N ASN A 256 -9.73 19.49 3.66
CA ASN A 256 -9.95 18.08 3.97
C ASN A 256 -10.05 17.88 5.49
N PRO A 257 -10.36 16.67 5.99
CA PRO A 257 -10.35 16.36 7.43
C PRO A 257 -8.98 16.38 8.09
N GLY A 258 -7.90 16.40 7.32
CA GLY A 258 -6.54 16.33 7.82
C GLY A 258 -6.07 14.92 8.20
N MET A 259 -4.89 14.87 8.82
CA MET A 259 -4.26 13.63 9.26
C MET A 259 -3.44 13.87 10.53
N LEU A 260 -3.54 12.98 11.49
CA LEU A 260 -2.72 12.95 12.70
C LEU A 260 -1.44 12.14 12.43
N TRP A 261 -0.29 12.64 12.86
CA TRP A 261 1.00 11.96 12.72
C TRP A 261 1.60 11.74 14.10
N CYS A 262 1.67 10.49 14.54
CA CYS A 262 2.35 10.10 15.78
C CYS A 262 3.42 9.05 15.43
N HIS A 263 4.66 9.22 15.88
CA HIS A 263 5.78 8.29 15.57
C HIS A 263 5.98 8.01 14.07
N GLY A 264 5.75 9.01 13.22
CA GLY A 264 5.83 8.84 11.77
C GLY A 264 4.70 8.00 11.15
N ARG A 265 3.70 7.57 11.94
CA ARG A 265 2.46 6.93 11.47
C ARG A 265 1.40 7.98 11.18
N GLY A 266 0.90 8.00 9.96
CA GLY A 266 -0.24 8.82 9.55
C GLY A 266 -1.57 8.12 9.89
N ILE A 267 -2.41 8.79 10.66
CA ILE A 267 -3.76 8.39 11.07
C ILE A 267 -4.75 9.34 10.42
N VAL A 268 -5.53 8.82 9.48
CA VAL A 268 -6.51 9.60 8.70
C VAL A 268 -7.62 10.08 9.63
N CYS A 269 -7.91 11.37 9.57
CA CYS A 269 -9.07 11.93 10.23
C CYS A 269 -10.29 11.81 9.31
N ILE A 270 -11.46 11.66 9.91
CA ILE A 270 -12.75 11.58 9.24
C ILE A 270 -13.64 12.71 9.75
N ASN A 271 -14.69 13.04 9.00
CA ASN A 271 -15.76 13.88 9.56
C ASN A 271 -16.33 13.20 10.79
N ASP A 272 -16.50 13.99 11.85
CA ASP A 272 -17.07 13.46 13.07
C ASP A 272 -18.51 12.99 12.80
N PRO A 273 -18.90 11.76 13.19
CA PRO A 273 -20.26 11.28 12.96
C PRO A 273 -21.32 12.17 13.65
N GLU A 274 -20.90 12.87 14.71
CA GLU A 274 -21.72 13.80 15.49
C GLU A 274 -21.54 15.26 15.00
N GLU A 275 -20.98 15.52 13.80
CA GLU A 275 -20.71 16.88 13.28
C GLU A 275 -21.94 17.81 13.31
N LYS A 276 -23.15 17.25 13.34
CA LYS A 276 -24.41 17.99 13.40
C LYS A 276 -24.88 18.31 14.82
N ASN A 277 -24.24 17.74 15.83
CA ASN A 277 -24.61 17.90 17.22
C ASN A 277 -23.74 18.97 17.88
N GLU A 278 -24.40 20.04 18.33
CA GLU A 278 -23.74 21.09 19.09
C GLU A 278 -23.88 20.83 20.59
N TYR A 279 -22.78 21.00 21.31
CA TYR A 279 -22.79 21.03 22.78
C TYR A 279 -23.01 22.47 23.25
N GLU A 280 -24.02 22.68 24.09
CA GLU A 280 -24.19 23.94 24.83
C GLU A 280 -23.39 23.87 26.12
N CYS A 281 -22.40 24.76 26.25
CA CYS A 281 -21.48 24.79 27.38
C CYS A 281 -21.69 26.04 28.23
N ASP A 282 -21.27 25.94 29.50
CA ASP A 282 -21.33 27.07 30.44
C ASP A 282 -20.64 28.31 29.88
N GLY A 283 -21.19 29.49 30.19
CA GLY A 283 -20.69 30.76 29.66
C GLY A 283 -21.24 31.13 28.28
N GLY A 284 -22.20 30.36 27.74
CA GLY A 284 -22.86 30.66 26.46
C GLY A 284 -22.05 30.23 25.24
N TYR A 285 -21.04 29.38 25.43
CA TYR A 285 -20.28 28.78 24.35
C TYR A 285 -21.06 27.62 23.74
N ARG A 286 -20.95 27.49 22.42
CA ARG A 286 -21.33 26.32 21.66
C ARG A 286 -20.11 25.62 21.13
N ARG A 287 -20.16 24.30 21.06
CA ARG A 287 -19.10 23.49 20.46
C ARG A 287 -19.66 22.55 19.42
N GLN A 288 -19.00 22.51 18.29
CA GLN A 288 -19.31 21.62 17.19
C GLN A 288 -18.11 20.70 16.96
N PRO A 289 -18.25 19.38 17.11
CA PRO A 289 -17.23 18.46 16.64
C PRO A 289 -17.17 18.52 15.12
N VAL A 290 -15.97 18.50 14.55
CA VAL A 290 -15.80 18.64 13.10
C VAL A 290 -15.09 17.42 12.54
N PHE A 291 -13.96 17.05 13.14
CA PHE A 291 -13.20 15.88 12.70
C PHE A 291 -12.80 15.00 13.88
N THR A 292 -12.66 13.71 13.59
CA THR A 292 -12.15 12.70 14.51
C THR A 292 -11.04 11.90 13.84
N CYS A 293 -9.89 11.75 14.51
CA CYS A 293 -8.76 10.92 14.08
C CYS A 293 -8.64 9.72 15.03
N PRO A 294 -9.16 8.53 14.66
CA PRO A 294 -9.13 7.34 15.50
C PRO A 294 -7.73 6.71 15.59
N TYR A 295 -7.22 6.47 16.79
CA TYR A 295 -5.87 5.94 17.01
C TYR A 295 -5.78 4.83 18.08
#